data_AF-A0A937Q9X4-F1
#
_entry.id   AF-A0A937Q9X4-F1
#
_cell.length_a   1.000
_cell.length_b   1.000
_cell.length_c   1.000
_cell.angle_alpha   90.00
_cell.angle_beta   90.00
_cell.angle_gamma   90.00
#
_symmetry.space_group_name_H-M   'P 1'
#
loop_
_entity.id
_entity.type
_entity.pdbx_description
1 polymer ?
#
loop_
_entity_poly.entity_id
_entity_poly.type
_entity_poly.pdbx_seq_one_letter_code
_entity_poly.pdbx_strand_id
1 'polypeptide(L)'
;MSVSKENIQIRNRILDFEKKIDDMHLAFQKFAQGEQYKEPEWEKLEMELVTYSRNKIHDLALSKNLDRVLYKFQNRKKIWLKWVDELHRGRKR
;
A
#
# COMPACT_ATOMS: atom_id res chain seq x y z
N MET A 1 22.99 14.42 -12.99
CA MET A 1 21.93 13.69 -13.74
C MET A 1 20.80 14.66 -14.00
N SER A 2 20.22 14.69 -15.20
CA SER A 2 19.14 15.64 -15.52
C SER A 2 17.90 15.35 -14.67
N VAL A 3 17.30 16.38 -14.09
CA VAL A 3 16.08 16.35 -13.26
C VAL A 3 14.96 15.46 -13.86
N SER A 4 14.92 15.34 -15.19
CA SER A 4 14.02 14.45 -15.92
C SER A 4 14.17 12.95 -15.57
N LYS A 5 15.39 12.43 -15.43
CA LYS A 5 15.61 11.00 -15.11
C LYS A 5 15.19 10.66 -13.68
N GLU A 6 15.49 11.54 -12.73
CA GLU A 6 15.09 11.40 -11.34
C GLU A 6 13.57 11.44 -11.17
N ASN A 7 12.90 12.39 -11.84
CA ASN A 7 11.44 12.47 -11.83
C ASN A 7 10.77 11.23 -12.43
N ILE A 8 11.36 10.62 -13.48
CA ILE A 8 10.86 9.36 -14.04
C ILE A 8 10.97 8.22 -13.02
N GLN A 9 12.11 8.12 -12.32
CA GLN A 9 12.31 7.09 -11.29
C GLN A 9 11.31 7.25 -10.13
N ILE A 10 11.11 8.48 -9.64
CA ILE A 10 10.13 8.78 -8.60
C ILE A 10 8.72 8.39 -9.06
N ARG A 11 8.34 8.76 -10.29
CA ARG A 11 7.03 8.40 -10.86
C ARG A 11 6.83 6.90 -10.91
N ASN A 12 7.80 6.16 -11.46
CA ASN A 12 7.71 4.71 -11.58
C ASN A 12 7.58 4.06 -10.20
N ARG A 13 8.34 4.55 -9.22
CA ARG A 13 8.26 4.04 -7.86
C ARG A 13 6.90 4.30 -7.19
N ILE A 14 6.29 5.46 -7.44
CA ILE A 14 4.93 5.77 -6.96
C ILE A 14 3.91 4.81 -7.61
N LEU A 15 4.03 4.55 -8.91
CA LEU A 15 3.16 3.60 -9.61
C LEU A 15 3.32 2.16 -9.09
N ASP A 16 4.55 1.76 -8.76
CA ASP A 16 4.81 0.45 -8.15
C ASP A 16 4.08 0.33 -6.80
N PHE A 17 4.12 1.37 -5.97
CA PHE A 17 3.37 1.38 -4.71
C PHE A 17 1.87 1.29 -4.93
N GLU A 18 1.33 2.02 -5.91
CA GLU A 18 -0.09 1.96 -6.23
C GLU A 18 -0.51 0.53 -6.61
N LYS A 19 0.27 -0.13 -7.47
CA LYS A 19 0.04 -1.52 -7.85
C LYS A 19 0.14 -2.47 -6.66
N LYS A 20 1.19 -2.35 -5.83
CA LYS A 20 1.36 -3.17 -4.62
C LYS A 20 0.15 -3.04 -3.67
N ILE A 21 -0.42 -1.85 -3.52
CA ILE A 21 -1.61 -1.64 -2.68
C ILE A 21 -2.82 -2.37 -3.24
N ASP A 22 -3.03 -2.33 -4.56
CA ASP A 22 -4.15 -3.01 -5.20
C ASP A 22 -3.99 -4.54 -5.16
N ASP A 23 -2.79 -5.04 -5.43
CA ASP A 23 -2.46 -6.47 -5.32
C ASP A 23 -2.66 -6.96 -3.88
N MET A 24 -2.21 -6.18 -2.90
CA MET A 24 -2.43 -6.46 -1.47
C MET A 24 -3.93 -6.49 -1.12
N HIS A 25 -4.73 -5.60 -1.70
CA HIS A 25 -6.16 -5.58 -1.47
C HIS A 25 -6.85 -6.84 -1.99
N LEU A 26 -6.47 -7.31 -3.17
CA LEU A 26 -6.97 -8.58 -3.70
C LEU A 26 -6.52 -9.77 -2.83
N ALA A 27 -5.28 -9.77 -2.35
CA ALA A 27 -4.78 -10.82 -1.45
C ALA A 27 -5.58 -10.87 -0.14
N PHE A 28 -5.91 -9.72 0.44
CA PHE A 28 -6.77 -9.64 1.63
C PHE A 28 -8.19 -10.10 1.37
N GLN A 29 -8.74 -9.79 0.19
CA GLN A 29 -10.07 -10.26 -0.19
C GLN A 29 -10.11 -11.79 -0.27
N LYS A 30 -9.10 -12.40 -0.91
CA LYS A 30 -8.94 -13.87 -0.97
C LYS A 30 -8.74 -14.50 0.40
N PHE A 31 -7.94 -13.87 1.26
CA PHE A 31 -7.73 -14.30 2.65
C PHE A 31 -9.06 -14.27 3.43
N ALA A 32 -9.84 -13.20 3.30
CA ALA A 32 -11.15 -13.08 3.94
C ALA A 32 -12.19 -14.08 3.44
N GLN A 33 -12.07 -14.52 2.18
CA GLN A 33 -12.90 -15.56 1.59
C GLN A 33 -12.40 -16.99 1.93
N GLY A 34 -11.26 -17.12 2.60
CA GLY A 34 -10.65 -18.42 2.91
C GLY A 34 -9.94 -19.09 1.74
N GLU A 35 -9.82 -18.42 0.59
CA GLU A 35 -9.08 -18.90 -0.58
C GLU A 35 -7.56 -18.87 -0.37
N GLN A 36 -7.10 -18.02 0.55
CA GLN A 36 -5.69 -17.88 0.92
C GLN A 36 -5.50 -18.16 2.40
N TYR A 37 -4.56 -19.05 2.73
CA TYR A 37 -4.30 -19.48 4.12
C TYR A 37 -3.42 -18.52 4.93
N LYS A 38 -2.63 -17.68 4.25
CA LYS A 38 -1.66 -16.80 4.89
C LYS A 38 -2.13 -15.34 4.83
N GLU A 39 -2.12 -14.68 5.98
CA GLU A 39 -2.37 -13.24 6.08
C GLU A 39 -1.35 -12.46 5.24
N PRO A 40 -1.79 -11.54 4.36
CA PRO A 40 -0.88 -10.72 3.59
C PRO A 40 -0.04 -9.78 4.48
N GLU A 41 1.28 -9.71 4.22
CA GLU A 41 2.25 -8.97 5.04
C GLU A 41 2.22 -7.45 4.75
N TRP A 42 1.15 -6.79 5.19
CA TRP A 42 0.93 -5.36 4.97
C TRP A 42 1.91 -4.46 5.73
N GLU A 43 2.49 -4.93 6.83
CA GLU A 43 3.47 -4.18 7.63
C GLU A 43 4.74 -3.87 6.83
N LYS A 44 5.17 -4.80 5.97
CA LYS A 44 6.31 -4.59 5.07
C LYS A 44 6.02 -3.47 4.07
N LEU A 45 4.82 -3.47 3.49
CA LEU A 45 4.40 -2.41 2.57
C LEU A 45 4.29 -1.06 3.29
N GLU A 46 3.77 -1.03 4.53
CA GLU A 46 3.75 0.19 5.33
C GLU A 46 5.15 0.73 5.59
N MET A 47 6.08 -0.13 6.01
CA MET A 47 7.46 0.25 6.28
C MET A 47 8.14 0.82 5.02
N GLU A 48 7.94 0.19 3.86
CA GLU A 48 8.45 0.71 2.59
C GLU A 48 7.87 2.09 2.26
N LEU A 49 6.55 2.28 2.41
CA LEU A 49 5.87 3.55 2.15
C LEU A 49 6.33 4.67 3.09
N VAL A 50 6.44 4.38 4.39
CA VAL A 50 6.90 5.36 5.40
C VAL A 50 8.36 5.73 5.17
N THR A 51 9.20 4.78 4.79
CA THR A 51 10.60 5.06 4.46
C THR A 51 10.68 5.93 3.22
N TYR A 52 9.88 5.63 2.20
CA TYR A 52 9.88 6.38 0.96
C TYR A 52 9.29 7.79 1.10
N SER A 53 8.27 7.98 1.95
CA SER A 53 7.63 9.29 2.15
C SER A 53 8.50 10.32 2.85
N ARG A 54 9.59 9.87 3.51
CA ARG A 54 10.60 10.76 4.08
C ARG A 54 11.54 11.34 3.03
N ASN A 55 11.56 10.80 1.81
CA ASN A 55 12.40 11.32 0.74
C ASN A 55 11.85 12.66 0.24
N LYS A 56 12.76 13.61 -0.02
CA LYS A 56 12.39 14.94 -0.50
C LYS A 56 12.01 14.88 -1.98
N ILE A 57 10.73 15.08 -2.29
CA ILE A 57 10.24 15.19 -3.67
C ILE A 57 10.03 16.67 -3.99
N HIS A 58 10.85 17.20 -4.89
CA HIS A 58 10.79 18.62 -5.29
C HIS A 58 9.69 18.92 -6.30
N ASP A 59 9.31 17.93 -7.11
CA ASP A 59 8.23 18.05 -8.08
C ASP A 59 6.86 17.97 -7.37
N LEU A 60 6.09 19.06 -7.45
CA LEU A 60 4.79 19.18 -6.77
C LEU A 60 3.78 18.13 -7.23
N ALA A 61 3.78 17.77 -8.52
CA ALA A 61 2.84 16.78 -9.05
C ALA A 61 3.19 15.38 -8.53
N LEU A 62 4.48 15.03 -8.48
CA LEU A 62 4.95 13.77 -7.92
C LEU A 62 4.69 13.70 -6.40
N SER A 63 4.86 14.80 -5.67
CA SER A 63 4.52 14.86 -4.25
C SER A 63 3.03 14.59 -4.01
N LYS A 64 2.15 15.25 -4.76
CA LYS A 64 0.69 15.02 -4.67
C LYS A 64 0.29 13.59 -5.04
N ASN A 65 0.97 12.99 -6.02
CA ASN A 65 0.73 11.59 -6.38
C ASN A 65 1.11 10.65 -5.23
N LEU A 66 2.25 10.90 -4.57
CA LEU A 66 2.63 10.14 -3.40
C LEU A 66 1.61 10.29 -2.26
N ASP A 67 1.13 11.51 -1.97
CA ASP A 67 0.10 11.76 -0.96
C ASP A 67 -1.18 10.96 -1.24
N ARG A 68 -1.62 10.93 -2.51
CA ARG A 68 -2.77 10.13 -2.94
C ARG A 68 -2.56 8.64 -2.69
N VAL A 69 -1.37 8.12 -2.99
CA VAL A 69 -1.01 6.71 -2.76
C VAL A 69 -0.98 6.38 -1.27
N LEU A 70 -0.40 7.26 -0.43
CA LEU A 70 -0.40 7.11 1.02
C LEU A 70 -1.82 7.11 1.59
N TYR A 71 -2.67 8.02 1.12
CA TYR A 71 -4.08 8.06 1.52
C TYR A 71 -4.84 6.79 1.11
N LYS A 72 -4.62 6.30 -0.12
CA LYS A 72 -5.17 5.03 -0.60
C LYS A 72 -4.75 3.87 0.31
N PHE A 73 -3.46 3.78 0.64
CA PHE A 73 -2.95 2.75 1.56
C PHE A 73 -3.63 2.80 2.92
N GLN A 74 -3.70 3.98 3.55
CA GLN A 74 -4.31 4.12 4.88
C GLN A 74 -5.79 3.71 4.89
N ASN A 75 -6.54 4.05 3.84
CA ASN A 75 -7.93 3.61 3.70
C ASN A 75 -8.05 2.10 3.50
N ARG A 76 -7.21 1.50 2.64
CA ARG A 76 -7.21 0.06 2.40
C ARG A 76 -6.78 -0.72 3.64
N LYS A 77 -5.75 -0.27 4.36
CA LYS A 77 -5.28 -0.85 5.63
C LYS A 77 -6.41 -0.93 6.66
N LYS A 78 -7.21 0.13 6.83
CA LYS A 78 -8.37 0.10 7.73
C LYS A 78 -9.38 -1.01 7.37
N ILE A 79 -9.62 -1.22 6.07
CA ILE A 79 -10.52 -2.27 5.57
C ILE A 79 -9.90 -3.65 5.85
N TRP A 80 -8.62 -3.85 5.55
CA TRP A 80 -7.91 -5.11 5.76
C TRP A 80 -7.93 -5.54 7.23
N LEU A 81 -7.56 -4.63 8.13
CA LEU A 81 -7.56 -4.91 9.57
C LEU A 81 -8.94 -5.23 10.11
N LYS A 82 -9.99 -4.59 9.56
CA LYS A 82 -11.37 -4.92 9.89
C LYS A 82 -11.73 -6.35 9.48
N TRP A 83 -11.35 -6.77 8.26
CA TRP A 83 -11.58 -8.14 7.81
C TRP A 83 -10.84 -9.17 8.68
N VAL A 84 -9.59 -8.88 9.07
CA VAL A 84 -8.83 -9.76 9.97
C VAL A 84 -9.50 -9.89 11.34
N ASP A 85 -9.95 -8.78 11.93
CA ASP A 85 -10.68 -8.80 13.21
C ASP A 85 -12.01 -9.57 13.10
N GLU A 86 -12.77 -9.38 12.02
CA GLU A 86 -14.02 -10.12 11.75
C GLU A 86 -13.78 -11.63 11.64
N LEU A 87 -12.74 -12.06 10.91
CA LEU A 87 -12.36 -13.48 10.80
C LEU A 87 -11.95 -14.07 12.15
N HIS A 88 -11.14 -13.34 12.92
CA HIS A 88 -10.68 -13.80 14.24
C HIS A 88 -11.84 -13.89 15.24
N ARG A 89 -12.82 -12.99 15.17
CA ARG A 89 -14.05 -13.08 15.99
C ARG A 89 -14.96 -14.22 15.54
N GLY A 90 -15.08 -14.45 14.23
CA GLY A 90 -15.88 -15.54 13.67
C GLY A 90 -15.36 -16.93 14.05
N ARG A 91 -14.03 -17.12 14.15
CA ARG A 91 -13.41 -18.38 14.58
C ARG A 91 -13.54 -18.68 16.09
N LYS A 92 -13.93 -17.71 16.90
CA LYS A 92 -14.12 -17.88 18.36
C LYS A 92 -15.56 -18.27 18.75
N ARG A 93 -16.44 -18.49 17.77
CA ARG A 93 -17.79 -19.06 17.95
C ARG A 93 -17.83 -20.46 17.39
#